data_AF-A0A5A8TS89-F1
#
_entry.id   AF-A0A5A8TS89-F1
#
_cell.length_a   1.000
_cell.length_b   1.000
_cell.length_c   1.000
_cell.angle_alpha   90.00
_cell.angle_beta   90.00
_cell.angle_gamma   90.00
#
_symmetry.space_group_name_H-M   'P 1'
#
loop_
_entity.id
_entity.type
_entity.pdbx_description
1 polymer ?
#
loop_
_entity_poly.entity_id
_entity_poly.type
_entity_poly.pdbx_seq_one_letter_code
_entity_poly.pdbx_strand_id
1 'polypeptide(L)'
;IGTTDAISHITINVGDIVYEEAFTFNGATYSPVLSPTGRTWLDRNLGARRVATSSADAESFGDLYQWGRPADGHQLRDSSITTTLSANITPNSADFISNADDWTTADSDTTLRNAAWGSIDGSGICPIGYRVPTFDELDTERKSWSNKKSAGAFASTLRLPLAKYRFTSGFISNTNNAAYWSSNLRDNSHKSLSFDLGVGPDVDTDVTGSNNFQNAIGLPVRCILNVGANPISPSIEVLTIDSQNFNIAENSAAGTAVDIVSTIGNPTAFSIINGNTGNAFAIDNAGQITVANNVLDFETKQIYTLTVKISRAGTASKIAQITINITDVIDTFTFNELIYGSVVSPTGRIWLDRNLGASQVATNSADADSFGDLYQWGRPADGHQLRTSSTTTTLADSITPNSADYIDSNTGDWTTVDSDVSLRAAVWGSFDGSSICPIGYRVPTGAELEAERVSWSSQNSAGAFASSLNLPLASFRLGNNFSSFYSSLVSTTIASSGNPQYLLIKETSTSIDANPRNFAASVRCILNEGANPVSPSIEALTIDSQNLSIAENSAAGTAVGVVSTI
;
A
#
# COMPACT_ATOMS: atom_id res chain seq x y z
N ILE A 1 36.30 -14.85 26.86
CA ILE A 1 36.22 -15.80 25.73
C ILE A 1 34.75 -15.78 25.31
N GLY A 2 34.31 -15.26 24.17
CA GLY A 2 35.00 -14.80 22.97
C GLY A 2 34.35 -13.55 22.39
N THR A 3 35.09 -12.96 21.46
CA THR A 3 34.92 -11.66 20.81
C THR A 3 33.83 -11.70 19.74
N THR A 4 32.91 -10.74 19.79
CA THR A 4 32.10 -10.34 18.64
C THR A 4 32.91 -9.33 17.82
N ASP A 5 33.45 -9.76 16.70
CA ASP A 5 34.04 -8.83 15.73
C ASP A 5 32.91 -8.00 15.09
N ALA A 6 32.84 -6.74 15.52
CA ALA A 6 32.12 -5.70 14.80
C ALA A 6 32.98 -5.32 13.58
N ILE A 7 32.54 -5.69 12.38
CA ILE A 7 33.11 -5.14 11.15
C ILE A 7 32.35 -3.84 10.84
N SER A 8 33.00 -2.72 11.19
CA SER A 8 32.59 -1.37 10.81
C SER A 8 32.65 -1.20 9.29
N HIS A 9 31.58 -0.69 8.70
CA HIS A 9 31.53 -0.28 7.30
C HIS A 9 32.45 0.91 7.07
N ILE A 10 33.42 0.78 6.16
CA ILE A 10 34.14 1.89 5.55
C ILE A 10 33.71 1.93 4.08
N THR A 11 32.99 2.98 3.71
CA THR A 11 32.67 3.30 2.31
C THR A 11 33.80 4.14 1.74
N ILE A 12 34.54 3.62 0.78
CA ILE A 12 35.46 4.40 -0.06
C ILE A 12 34.83 4.47 -1.46
N ASN A 13 34.31 5.65 -1.82
CA ASN A 13 33.86 5.95 -3.17
C ASN A 13 35.06 6.29 -4.05
N VAL A 14 35.40 5.41 -4.99
CA VAL A 14 36.15 5.75 -6.21
C VAL A 14 35.58 4.92 -7.37
N GLY A 15 34.84 5.59 -8.27
CA GLY A 15 34.57 5.16 -9.65
C GLY A 15 33.82 3.84 -9.84
N ASP A 16 32.54 3.94 -10.19
CA ASP A 16 31.59 2.84 -10.44
C ASP A 16 32.13 1.64 -11.23
N ILE A 17 32.56 0.62 -10.50
CA ILE A 17 32.41 -0.79 -10.87
C ILE A 17 31.87 -1.47 -9.61
N VAL A 18 30.55 -1.65 -9.54
CA VAL A 18 29.92 -2.45 -8.48
C VAL A 18 30.29 -3.91 -8.75
N TYR A 19 31.28 -4.42 -8.02
CA TYR A 19 31.53 -5.86 -7.93
C TYR A 19 30.43 -6.45 -7.05
N GLU A 20 29.69 -7.45 -7.54
CA GLU A 20 28.64 -8.03 -6.71
C GLU A 20 29.20 -8.66 -5.43
N GLU A 21 28.39 -8.60 -4.37
CA GLU A 21 28.67 -9.26 -3.12
C GLU A 21 28.61 -10.79 -3.30
N ALA A 22 29.40 -11.50 -2.51
CA ALA A 22 29.41 -12.95 -2.52
C ALA A 22 28.03 -13.53 -2.15
N PHE A 23 27.60 -14.60 -2.81
CA PHE A 23 26.32 -15.28 -2.56
C PHE A 23 26.54 -16.74 -2.16
N THR A 24 25.55 -17.36 -1.51
CA THR A 24 25.63 -18.76 -1.07
C THR A 24 24.79 -19.67 -1.95
N PHE A 25 25.37 -20.78 -2.41
CA PHE A 25 24.70 -21.83 -3.18
C PHE A 25 25.16 -23.21 -2.68
N ASN A 26 24.21 -24.10 -2.39
CA ASN A 26 24.48 -25.45 -1.85
C ASN A 26 25.52 -25.47 -0.71
N GLY A 27 25.42 -24.50 0.21
CA GLY A 27 26.29 -24.41 1.40
C GLY A 27 27.68 -23.83 1.17
N ALA A 28 28.02 -23.42 -0.05
CA ALA A 28 29.28 -22.74 -0.38
C ALA A 28 29.05 -21.30 -0.81
N THR A 29 29.95 -20.40 -0.42
CA THR A 29 29.92 -18.98 -0.82
C THR A 29 30.75 -18.78 -2.09
N TYR A 30 30.13 -18.21 -3.11
CA TYR A 30 30.71 -17.89 -4.42
C TYR A 30 30.71 -16.39 -4.65
N SER A 31 31.69 -15.91 -5.41
CA SER A 31 31.74 -14.54 -5.90
C SER A 31 31.83 -14.52 -7.42
N PRO A 32 31.22 -13.54 -8.11
CA PRO A 32 31.41 -13.38 -9.54
C PRO A 32 32.82 -12.86 -9.84
N VAL A 33 33.40 -13.36 -10.92
CA VAL A 33 34.72 -12.97 -11.42
C VAL A 33 34.60 -12.65 -12.91
N LEU A 34 34.90 -11.39 -13.25
CA LEU A 34 34.95 -10.94 -14.64
C LEU A 34 36.28 -11.35 -15.28
N SER A 35 36.21 -12.21 -16.28
CA SER A 35 37.37 -12.66 -17.06
C SER A 35 37.76 -11.64 -18.15
N PRO A 36 38.99 -11.72 -18.70
CA PRO A 36 39.43 -10.85 -19.81
C PRO A 36 38.62 -11.04 -21.10
N THR A 37 37.86 -12.13 -21.20
CA THR A 37 36.96 -12.40 -22.33
C THR A 37 35.66 -11.58 -22.25
N GLY A 38 35.47 -10.83 -21.17
CA GLY A 38 34.22 -10.13 -20.88
C GLY A 38 33.15 -11.04 -20.27
N ARG A 39 33.44 -12.33 -20.04
CA ARG A 39 32.48 -13.23 -19.38
C ARG A 39 32.61 -13.19 -17.87
N THR A 40 31.49 -13.26 -17.16
CA THR A 40 31.44 -13.39 -15.70
C THR A 40 31.28 -14.87 -15.32
N TRP A 41 32.13 -15.34 -14.41
CA TRP A 41 32.21 -16.73 -13.96
C TRP A 41 32.11 -16.80 -12.44
N LEU A 42 31.88 -18.00 -11.89
CA LEU A 42 32.10 -18.23 -10.46
C LEU A 42 33.59 -18.21 -10.11
N ASP A 43 33.95 -17.67 -8.95
CA ASP A 43 35.31 -17.62 -8.42
C ASP A 43 35.92 -19.00 -8.09
N ARG A 44 35.09 -20.04 -7.90
CA ARG A 44 35.50 -21.44 -7.64
C ARG A 44 34.61 -22.48 -8.34
N ASN A 45 35.08 -23.72 -8.39
CA ASN A 45 34.31 -24.85 -8.96
C ASN A 45 33.07 -25.14 -8.10
N LEU A 46 32.01 -25.70 -8.69
CA LEU A 46 30.86 -26.16 -7.89
C LEU A 46 31.30 -27.19 -6.84
N GLY A 47 30.87 -26.99 -5.60
CA GLY A 47 31.25 -27.82 -4.45
C GLY A 47 32.62 -27.50 -3.85
N ALA A 48 33.37 -26.54 -4.41
CA ALA A 48 34.67 -26.15 -3.86
C ALA A 48 34.51 -25.31 -2.59
N ARG A 49 35.35 -25.59 -1.59
CA ARG A 49 35.31 -24.90 -0.29
C ARG A 49 35.97 -23.53 -0.33
N ARG A 50 36.90 -23.31 -1.27
CA ARG A 50 37.60 -22.02 -1.45
C ARG A 50 38.04 -21.77 -2.88
N VAL A 51 38.36 -20.51 -3.19
CA VAL A 51 39.12 -20.14 -4.40
C VAL A 51 40.49 -20.79 -4.32
N ALA A 52 40.97 -21.34 -5.45
CA ALA A 52 42.26 -22.00 -5.52
C ALA A 52 43.40 -21.07 -5.09
N THR A 53 44.20 -21.54 -4.13
CA THR A 53 45.44 -20.86 -3.72
C THR A 53 46.69 -21.43 -4.43
N SER A 54 46.56 -22.60 -5.06
CA SER A 54 47.54 -23.21 -5.95
C SER A 54 46.84 -24.14 -6.94
N SER A 55 47.51 -24.54 -8.02
CA SER A 55 46.94 -25.52 -8.97
C SER A 55 46.65 -26.88 -8.33
N ALA A 56 47.33 -27.24 -7.22
CA ALA A 56 47.15 -28.50 -6.50
C ALA A 56 46.26 -28.38 -5.24
N ASP A 57 45.56 -27.26 -5.06
CA ASP A 57 44.74 -27.02 -3.86
C ASP A 57 43.48 -27.90 -3.83
N ALA A 58 43.53 -29.00 -3.08
CA ALA A 58 42.45 -29.99 -3.00
C ALA A 58 41.10 -29.40 -2.55
N GLU A 59 41.10 -28.36 -1.71
CA GLU A 59 39.87 -27.71 -1.22
C GLU A 59 39.19 -26.86 -2.30
N SER A 60 39.89 -26.58 -3.40
CA SER A 60 39.38 -25.83 -4.55
C SER A 60 38.85 -26.70 -5.69
N PHE A 61 39.05 -28.02 -5.61
CA PHE A 61 38.78 -28.91 -6.75
C PHE A 61 37.29 -29.02 -7.08
N GLY A 62 36.41 -28.88 -6.08
CA GLY A 62 34.97 -29.04 -6.22
C GLY A 62 34.53 -30.48 -6.47
N ASP A 63 33.27 -30.67 -6.84
CA ASP A 63 32.64 -31.97 -7.07
C ASP A 63 32.87 -32.49 -8.50
N LEU A 64 32.52 -33.76 -8.75
CA LEU A 64 32.76 -34.49 -10.00
C LEU A 64 31.46 -35.03 -10.61
N TYR A 65 30.82 -34.24 -11.47
CA TYR A 65 29.50 -34.51 -12.03
C TYR A 65 29.57 -35.44 -13.23
N GLN A 66 28.59 -36.34 -13.38
CA GLN A 66 28.36 -37.07 -14.63
C GLN A 66 27.57 -36.19 -15.62
N TRP A 67 27.85 -36.30 -16.92
CA TRP A 67 27.36 -35.33 -17.89
C TRP A 67 25.84 -35.25 -17.94
N GLY A 68 25.28 -34.05 -17.77
CA GLY A 68 23.84 -33.82 -17.78
C GLY A 68 23.08 -34.31 -16.54
N ARG A 69 23.76 -34.90 -15.53
CA ARG A 69 23.10 -35.42 -14.34
C ARG A 69 22.88 -34.31 -13.29
N PRO A 70 21.69 -34.20 -12.69
CA PRO A 70 21.46 -33.32 -11.55
C PRO A 70 22.32 -33.71 -10.34
N ALA A 71 22.53 -32.76 -9.42
CA ALA A 71 23.21 -33.02 -8.16
C ALA A 71 22.29 -33.85 -7.24
N ASP A 72 22.55 -35.15 -7.14
CA ASP A 72 21.80 -36.10 -6.31
C ASP A 72 22.69 -36.79 -5.24
N GLY A 73 23.96 -36.40 -5.16
CA GLY A 73 24.98 -36.97 -4.27
C GLY A 73 26.06 -37.75 -5.01
N HIS A 74 25.83 -38.16 -6.26
CA HIS A 74 26.84 -38.88 -7.05
C HIS A 74 28.13 -38.09 -7.27
N GLN A 75 28.00 -36.76 -7.34
CA GLN A 75 29.08 -35.85 -7.66
C GLN A 75 30.13 -35.76 -6.55
N LEU A 76 29.77 -36.16 -5.32
CA LEU A 76 30.69 -36.15 -4.19
C LEU A 76 31.86 -37.10 -4.49
N ARG A 77 33.08 -36.67 -4.16
CA ARG A 77 34.30 -37.42 -4.52
C ARG A 77 34.37 -38.81 -3.87
N ASP A 78 33.73 -38.97 -2.72
CA ASP A 78 33.63 -40.19 -1.92
C ASP A 78 32.31 -40.96 -2.13
N SER A 79 31.52 -40.61 -3.14
CA SER A 79 30.30 -41.35 -3.48
C SER A 79 30.58 -42.81 -3.79
N SER A 80 29.63 -43.66 -3.38
CA SER A 80 29.63 -45.09 -3.70
C SER A 80 29.47 -45.31 -5.21
N ILE A 81 29.80 -46.51 -5.68
CA ILE A 81 29.76 -46.83 -7.11
C ILE A 81 28.71 -47.92 -7.35
N THR A 82 27.95 -47.77 -8.44
CA THR A 82 27.06 -48.80 -8.97
C THR A 82 27.33 -49.02 -10.45
N THR A 83 27.11 -50.23 -10.96
CA THR A 83 27.15 -50.52 -12.40
C THR A 83 25.74 -50.49 -13.03
N THR A 84 24.70 -50.22 -12.22
CA THR A 84 23.31 -50.19 -12.69
C THR A 84 23.02 -48.83 -13.34
N LEU A 85 22.69 -48.84 -14.64
CA LEU A 85 22.31 -47.64 -15.38
C LEU A 85 20.98 -47.08 -14.88
N SER A 86 20.86 -45.75 -14.91
CA SER A 86 19.58 -45.09 -14.67
C SER A 86 18.62 -45.30 -15.86
N ALA A 87 17.31 -45.39 -15.57
CA ALA A 87 16.25 -45.44 -16.57
C ALA A 87 15.69 -44.05 -16.93
N ASN A 88 16.18 -43.00 -16.26
CA ASN A 88 15.70 -41.62 -16.39
C ASN A 88 16.83 -40.62 -16.10
N ILE A 89 16.64 -39.36 -16.48
CA ILE A 89 17.66 -38.30 -16.37
C ILE A 89 17.75 -37.66 -14.96
N THR A 90 16.88 -38.08 -14.04
CA THR A 90 16.85 -37.65 -12.63
C THR A 90 16.88 -38.88 -11.73
N PRO A 91 18.04 -39.55 -11.59
CA PRO A 91 18.15 -40.76 -10.78
C PRO A 91 17.81 -40.48 -9.31
N ASN A 92 17.22 -41.45 -8.63
CA ASN A 92 16.97 -41.40 -7.19
C ASN A 92 18.09 -42.08 -6.37
N SER A 93 19.31 -42.10 -6.92
CA SER A 93 20.47 -42.74 -6.29
C SER A 93 21.61 -41.74 -6.19
N ALA A 94 22.33 -41.75 -5.07
CA ALA A 94 23.54 -40.95 -4.89
C ALA A 94 24.81 -41.70 -5.37
N ASP A 95 24.68 -42.88 -5.97
CA ASP A 95 25.82 -43.64 -6.46
C ASP A 95 26.33 -43.07 -7.78
N PHE A 96 27.66 -43.02 -7.91
CA PHE A 96 28.34 -42.80 -9.17
C PHE A 96 28.17 -44.02 -10.07
N ILE A 97 27.61 -43.82 -11.27
CA ILE A 97 27.32 -44.93 -12.17
C ILE A 97 28.57 -45.25 -13.00
N SER A 98 29.24 -46.36 -12.66
CA SER A 98 30.40 -46.91 -13.34
C SER A 98 29.95 -47.74 -14.54
N ASN A 99 29.93 -47.11 -15.71
CA ASN A 99 29.61 -47.74 -16.98
C ASN A 99 30.54 -47.22 -18.08
N ALA A 100 30.83 -48.07 -19.06
CA ALA A 100 31.78 -47.77 -20.12
C ALA A 100 31.36 -46.62 -21.05
N ASP A 101 30.08 -46.24 -21.14
CA ASP A 101 29.61 -45.23 -22.11
C ASP A 101 28.81 -44.10 -21.47
N ASP A 102 27.58 -44.37 -21.04
CA ASP A 102 26.68 -43.38 -20.41
C ASP A 102 26.22 -43.89 -19.03
N TRP A 103 25.81 -42.98 -18.16
CA TRP A 103 25.25 -43.32 -16.84
C TRP A 103 23.75 -43.63 -16.90
N THR A 104 23.09 -43.33 -18.02
CA THR A 104 21.66 -43.55 -18.23
C THR A 104 21.36 -44.20 -19.57
N THR A 105 20.22 -44.89 -19.61
CA THR A 105 19.60 -45.41 -20.84
C THR A 105 18.59 -44.43 -21.46
N ALA A 106 18.24 -43.36 -20.73
CA ALA A 106 17.34 -42.30 -21.20
C ALA A 106 18.09 -41.19 -21.94
N ASP A 107 17.35 -40.39 -22.72
CA ASP A 107 17.88 -39.18 -23.39
C ASP A 107 19.11 -39.48 -24.26
N SER A 108 19.01 -40.51 -25.11
CA SER A 108 20.08 -40.94 -26.01
C SER A 108 20.45 -39.89 -27.07
N ASP A 109 19.54 -38.96 -27.36
CA ASP A 109 19.79 -37.81 -28.23
C ASP A 109 20.35 -36.59 -27.48
N THR A 110 20.48 -36.68 -26.15
CA THR A 110 21.07 -35.68 -25.24
C THR A 110 20.30 -34.35 -25.11
N THR A 111 19.11 -34.25 -25.71
CA THR A 111 18.35 -33.00 -25.81
C THR A 111 17.97 -32.46 -24.44
N LEU A 112 17.48 -33.32 -23.54
CA LEU A 112 16.97 -32.91 -22.24
C LEU A 112 18.12 -32.56 -21.29
N ARG A 113 19.19 -33.35 -21.29
CA ARG A 113 20.38 -33.10 -20.46
C ARG A 113 21.14 -31.84 -20.86
N ASN A 114 21.27 -31.59 -22.16
CA ASN A 114 21.85 -30.34 -22.67
C ASN A 114 20.99 -29.13 -22.25
N ALA A 115 19.67 -29.21 -22.42
CA ALA A 115 18.76 -28.15 -21.98
C ALA A 115 18.86 -27.89 -20.46
N ALA A 116 18.94 -28.94 -19.64
CA ALA A 116 19.06 -28.82 -18.19
C ALA A 116 20.37 -28.10 -17.78
N TRP A 117 21.50 -28.46 -18.37
CA TRP A 117 22.79 -27.84 -18.07
C TRP A 117 22.96 -26.45 -18.69
N GLY A 118 22.22 -26.15 -19.76
CA GLY A 118 22.10 -24.82 -20.35
C GLY A 118 21.09 -23.90 -19.65
N SER A 119 20.26 -24.42 -18.75
CA SER A 119 19.23 -23.64 -18.06
C SER A 119 19.81 -22.65 -17.05
N ILE A 120 19.05 -21.59 -16.80
CA ILE A 120 19.40 -20.46 -15.92
C ILE A 120 18.41 -20.23 -14.80
N ASP A 121 17.28 -20.94 -14.81
CA ASP A 121 16.22 -20.83 -13.81
C ASP A 121 16.52 -21.61 -12.52
N GLY A 122 17.70 -22.24 -12.45
CA GLY A 122 18.10 -23.11 -11.35
C GLY A 122 17.69 -24.58 -11.53
N SER A 123 17.09 -24.97 -12.66
CA SER A 123 16.78 -26.37 -12.97
C SER A 123 18.02 -27.22 -13.27
N GLY A 124 19.16 -26.59 -13.54
CA GLY A 124 20.45 -27.23 -13.75
C GLY A 124 21.24 -27.45 -12.45
N ILE A 125 22.56 -27.61 -12.59
CA ILE A 125 23.47 -27.76 -11.43
C ILE A 125 24.10 -26.43 -10.98
N CYS A 126 23.92 -25.35 -11.75
CA CYS A 126 24.46 -24.03 -11.46
C CYS A 126 23.41 -23.15 -10.72
N PRO A 127 23.86 -22.12 -9.98
CA PRO A 127 22.97 -21.15 -9.36
C PRO A 127 22.06 -20.45 -10.39
N ILE A 128 20.91 -19.93 -9.95
CA ILE A 128 20.02 -19.11 -10.80
C ILE A 128 20.82 -17.98 -11.46
N GLY A 129 20.62 -17.78 -12.77
CA GLY A 129 21.35 -16.84 -13.62
C GLY A 129 22.66 -17.41 -14.20
N TYR A 130 23.19 -18.49 -13.61
CA TYR A 130 24.38 -19.19 -14.08
C TYR A 130 24.00 -20.51 -14.75
N ARG A 131 24.85 -20.97 -15.67
CA ARG A 131 24.73 -22.26 -16.33
C ARG A 131 26.08 -22.93 -16.52
N VAL A 132 26.07 -24.20 -16.95
CA VAL A 132 27.29 -24.87 -17.40
C VAL A 132 27.75 -24.19 -18.69
N PRO A 133 29.03 -23.78 -18.81
CA PRO A 133 29.54 -23.08 -19.98
C PRO A 133 29.48 -23.95 -21.23
N THR A 134 29.33 -23.32 -22.39
CA THR A 134 29.51 -24.02 -23.66
C THR A 134 30.99 -24.28 -23.92
N PHE A 135 31.27 -25.19 -24.84
CA PHE A 135 32.65 -25.49 -25.25
C PHE A 135 33.36 -24.25 -25.79
N ASP A 136 32.69 -23.46 -26.63
CA ASP A 136 33.29 -22.27 -27.23
C ASP A 136 33.61 -21.19 -26.19
N GLU A 137 32.82 -21.10 -25.12
CA GLU A 137 33.10 -20.20 -23.98
C GLU A 137 34.34 -20.64 -23.21
N LEU A 138 34.48 -21.94 -22.94
CA LEU A 138 35.68 -22.50 -22.30
C LEU A 138 36.92 -22.37 -23.19
N ASP A 139 36.81 -22.57 -24.50
CA ASP A 139 37.93 -22.39 -25.44
C ASP A 139 38.34 -20.92 -25.52
N THR A 140 37.37 -20.00 -25.53
CA THR A 140 37.64 -18.56 -25.51
C THR A 140 38.41 -18.16 -24.25
N GLU A 141 37.99 -18.69 -23.10
CA GLU A 141 38.70 -18.49 -21.84
C GLU A 141 40.12 -19.07 -21.89
N ARG A 142 40.27 -20.32 -22.35
CA ARG A 142 41.57 -20.98 -22.54
C ARG A 142 42.48 -20.18 -23.47
N LYS A 143 41.95 -19.58 -24.55
CA LYS A 143 42.69 -18.70 -25.48
C LYS A 143 43.21 -17.44 -24.81
N SER A 144 42.62 -16.98 -23.71
CA SER A 144 43.14 -15.83 -22.94
C SER A 144 44.37 -16.13 -22.07
N TRP A 145 44.64 -17.40 -21.75
CA TRP A 145 45.72 -17.75 -20.82
C TRP A 145 47.13 -17.48 -21.36
N SER A 146 48.02 -16.99 -20.49
CA SER A 146 49.40 -16.59 -20.81
C SER A 146 50.26 -17.71 -21.37
N ASN A 147 50.15 -18.89 -20.78
CA ASN A 147 50.51 -20.14 -21.40
C ASN A 147 49.31 -21.05 -21.30
N LYS A 148 49.35 -22.10 -22.08
CA LYS A 148 48.18 -22.91 -22.25
C LYS A 148 48.20 -24.03 -21.13
N LYS A 149 49.32 -24.31 -20.45
CA LYS A 149 49.39 -25.41 -19.48
C LYS A 149 48.60 -25.11 -18.20
N SER A 150 48.58 -26.06 -17.26
CA SER A 150 48.05 -25.87 -15.90
C SER A 150 48.57 -24.61 -15.20
N ALA A 151 49.82 -24.21 -15.47
CA ALA A 151 50.38 -22.95 -14.95
C ALA A 151 49.60 -21.72 -15.45
N GLY A 152 49.19 -21.70 -16.72
CA GLY A 152 48.38 -20.60 -17.26
C GLY A 152 46.91 -20.68 -16.86
N ALA A 153 46.37 -21.89 -16.71
CA ALA A 153 45.01 -22.09 -16.16
C ALA A 153 44.88 -21.52 -14.75
N PHE A 154 45.88 -21.79 -13.88
CA PHE A 154 45.92 -21.26 -12.52
C PHE A 154 46.28 -19.76 -12.48
N ALA A 155 47.13 -19.29 -13.38
CA ALA A 155 47.46 -17.86 -13.47
C ALA A 155 46.35 -17.00 -14.11
N SER A 156 45.33 -17.63 -14.72
CA SER A 156 44.16 -16.94 -15.26
C SER A 156 43.32 -16.30 -14.15
N THR A 157 42.42 -15.39 -14.53
CA THR A 157 41.46 -14.78 -13.59
C THR A 157 40.61 -15.84 -12.88
N LEU A 158 40.29 -16.96 -13.54
CA LEU A 158 39.48 -18.03 -12.97
C LEU A 158 40.23 -18.95 -11.99
N ARG A 159 41.57 -18.88 -11.99
CA ARG A 159 42.45 -19.73 -11.15
C ARG A 159 42.06 -21.21 -11.19
N LEU A 160 41.88 -21.78 -12.38
CA LEU A 160 41.39 -23.17 -12.50
C LEU A 160 42.41 -24.16 -11.91
N PRO A 161 42.04 -24.96 -10.90
CA PRO A 161 42.93 -25.97 -10.33
C PRO A 161 42.99 -27.25 -11.18
N LEU A 162 44.01 -28.07 -10.92
CA LEU A 162 44.15 -29.45 -11.39
C LEU A 162 43.19 -30.37 -10.62
N ALA A 163 41.89 -30.14 -10.80
CA ALA A 163 40.80 -30.72 -10.02
C ALA A 163 40.59 -32.23 -10.19
N LYS A 164 41.40 -32.90 -11.03
CA LYS A 164 41.28 -34.32 -11.36
C LYS A 164 39.90 -34.62 -11.98
N TYR A 165 39.67 -35.90 -12.25
CA TYR A 165 38.37 -36.41 -12.67
C TYR A 165 38.20 -37.85 -12.20
N ARG A 166 36.96 -38.34 -12.21
CA ARG A 166 36.60 -39.71 -11.86
C ARG A 166 36.34 -40.51 -13.13
N PHE A 167 37.14 -41.53 -13.39
CA PHE A 167 37.00 -42.41 -14.54
C PHE A 167 35.66 -43.15 -14.53
N THR A 168 35.25 -43.69 -15.68
CA THR A 168 34.08 -44.56 -15.81
C THR A 168 34.18 -45.84 -15.00
N SER A 169 35.38 -46.25 -14.57
CA SER A 169 35.58 -47.32 -13.59
C SER A 169 35.26 -46.91 -12.14
N GLY A 170 35.01 -45.63 -11.89
CA GLY A 170 34.72 -45.03 -10.59
C GLY A 170 35.96 -44.57 -9.80
N PHE A 171 37.18 -44.84 -10.29
CA PHE A 171 38.40 -44.35 -9.64
C PHE A 171 38.68 -42.88 -9.98
N ILE A 172 39.17 -42.11 -9.00
CA ILE A 172 39.64 -40.74 -9.23
C ILE A 172 41.09 -40.77 -9.70
N SER A 173 41.38 -39.99 -10.75
CA SER A 173 42.74 -39.84 -11.30
C SER A 173 43.75 -39.48 -10.22
N ASN A 174 44.87 -40.20 -10.20
CA ASN A 174 46.02 -39.93 -9.34
C ASN A 174 47.08 -39.04 -10.02
N THR A 175 46.85 -38.65 -11.28
CA THR A 175 47.75 -37.78 -12.03
C THR A 175 47.37 -36.30 -11.83
N ASN A 176 48.28 -35.41 -12.19
CA ASN A 176 48.11 -33.97 -12.07
C ASN A 176 47.47 -33.41 -13.34
N ASN A 177 46.21 -33.78 -13.60
CA ASN A 177 45.41 -33.36 -14.73
C ASN A 177 44.06 -32.78 -14.30
N ALA A 178 43.42 -32.02 -15.18
CA ALA A 178 42.03 -31.60 -15.04
C ALA A 178 41.29 -31.65 -16.36
N ALA A 179 39.99 -31.88 -16.29
CA ALA A 179 39.05 -31.73 -17.39
C ALA A 179 37.77 -31.08 -16.84
N TYR A 180 37.19 -30.11 -17.54
CA TYR A 180 35.99 -29.38 -17.11
C TYR A 180 34.86 -29.56 -18.11
N TRP A 181 33.66 -29.85 -17.62
CA TRP A 181 32.51 -30.07 -18.48
C TRP A 181 32.07 -28.83 -19.26
N SER A 182 31.65 -29.03 -20.51
CA SER A 182 30.78 -28.11 -21.25
C SER A 182 29.35 -28.63 -21.37
N SER A 183 28.39 -27.71 -21.55
CA SER A 183 26.96 -28.03 -21.71
C SER A 183 26.60 -28.58 -23.08
N ASN A 184 27.25 -28.13 -24.15
CA ASN A 184 26.87 -28.50 -25.52
C ASN A 184 27.79 -29.55 -26.16
N LEU A 185 27.24 -30.21 -27.17
CA LEU A 185 27.97 -31.03 -28.11
C LEU A 185 28.73 -30.17 -29.12
N ARG A 186 29.87 -30.70 -29.59
CA ARG A 186 30.55 -30.22 -30.81
C ARG A 186 30.96 -31.44 -31.63
N ASP A 187 30.67 -31.42 -32.92
CA ASP A 187 30.91 -32.55 -33.82
C ASP A 187 30.27 -33.86 -33.30
N ASN A 188 29.01 -33.76 -32.82
CA ASN A 188 28.22 -34.85 -32.22
C ASN A 188 28.88 -35.54 -31.01
N SER A 189 29.80 -34.86 -30.34
CA SER A 189 30.57 -35.41 -29.23
C SER A 189 30.60 -34.44 -28.05
N HIS A 190 30.47 -34.97 -26.83
CA HIS A 190 30.63 -34.19 -25.61
C HIS A 190 32.09 -33.74 -25.51
N LYS A 191 32.28 -32.47 -25.17
CA LYS A 191 33.61 -31.89 -25.05
C LYS A 191 33.85 -31.40 -23.63
N SER A 192 35.12 -31.26 -23.31
CA SER A 192 35.60 -30.75 -22.03
C SER A 192 36.87 -29.94 -22.25
N LEU A 193 37.13 -28.97 -21.37
CA LEU A 193 38.41 -28.27 -21.35
C LEU A 193 39.41 -29.06 -20.50
N SER A 194 40.48 -29.59 -21.10
CA SER A 194 41.51 -30.37 -20.40
C SER A 194 42.90 -29.75 -20.42
N PHE A 195 43.66 -29.93 -19.34
CA PHE A 195 45.04 -29.45 -19.20
C PHE A 195 45.83 -30.19 -18.10
N ASP A 196 47.17 -30.23 -18.21
CA ASP A 196 48.07 -30.89 -17.24
C ASP A 196 49.42 -30.15 -17.00
N LEU A 197 50.38 -30.80 -16.33
CA LEU A 197 51.72 -30.25 -16.00
C LEU A 197 52.75 -30.31 -17.15
N GLY A 198 52.62 -31.24 -18.09
CA GLY A 198 53.67 -31.59 -19.07
C GLY A 198 53.38 -31.10 -20.49
N VAL A 199 52.12 -31.15 -20.93
CA VAL A 199 51.65 -30.74 -22.25
C VAL A 199 50.79 -29.46 -22.17
N GLY A 200 50.64 -28.76 -23.30
CA GLY A 200 49.68 -27.65 -23.44
C GLY A 200 48.24 -28.11 -23.14
N PRO A 201 47.28 -27.19 -22.94
CA PRO A 201 45.86 -27.46 -22.96
C PRO A 201 45.54 -27.67 -24.43
N ASP A 202 45.27 -28.90 -24.78
CA ASP A 202 44.57 -29.07 -26.00
C ASP A 202 43.11 -28.67 -25.77
N VAL A 203 42.60 -27.78 -26.63
CA VAL A 203 41.16 -27.78 -26.88
C VAL A 203 40.80 -28.93 -27.80
N ASP A 204 41.80 -29.56 -28.43
CA ASP A 204 41.61 -30.52 -29.49
C ASP A 204 42.75 -31.54 -29.59
N THR A 205 43.00 -32.29 -28.50
CA THR A 205 43.49 -33.67 -28.57
C THR A 205 42.80 -34.44 -27.45
N ASP A 206 42.10 -35.54 -27.71
CA ASP A 206 42.76 -36.79 -28.07
C ASP A 206 44.00 -36.99 -27.17
N VAL A 207 43.82 -36.92 -25.85
CA VAL A 207 44.78 -37.49 -24.90
C VAL A 207 44.74 -39.00 -25.13
N THR A 208 45.56 -39.43 -26.10
CA THR A 208 45.68 -40.77 -26.68
C THR A 208 44.42 -41.22 -27.44
N GLY A 209 44.59 -41.36 -28.76
CA GLY A 209 43.58 -41.68 -29.77
C GLY A 209 42.32 -42.41 -29.32
N SER A 210 41.19 -41.91 -29.82
CA SER A 210 39.85 -42.46 -29.63
C SER A 210 39.38 -42.41 -28.19
N ASN A 211 38.55 -41.42 -27.85
CA ASN A 211 37.15 -41.64 -27.47
C ASN A 211 36.56 -40.34 -26.94
N ASN A 212 35.37 -40.00 -27.42
CA ASN A 212 34.42 -39.11 -26.77
C ASN A 212 34.46 -39.36 -25.26
N PHE A 213 34.69 -38.33 -24.43
CA PHE A 213 34.57 -38.51 -22.99
C PHE A 213 33.17 -39.04 -22.70
N GLN A 214 33.14 -40.26 -22.17
CA GLN A 214 31.96 -41.03 -21.85
C GLN A 214 31.11 -40.21 -20.89
N ASN A 215 29.81 -40.12 -21.10
CA ASN A 215 28.91 -39.33 -20.25
C ASN A 215 28.95 -39.76 -18.79
N ALA A 216 29.35 -41.02 -18.54
CA ALA A 216 29.55 -41.57 -17.21
C ALA A 216 30.81 -41.09 -16.48
N ILE A 217 31.73 -40.34 -17.10
CA ILE A 217 32.90 -39.78 -16.40
C ILE A 217 32.49 -38.62 -15.46
N GLY A 218 33.18 -38.48 -14.33
CA GLY A 218 32.94 -37.42 -13.35
C GLY A 218 33.91 -36.27 -13.52
N LEU A 219 33.46 -35.10 -13.98
CA LEU A 219 34.30 -33.90 -14.15
C LEU A 219 33.82 -32.72 -13.28
N PRO A 220 34.73 -31.82 -12.86
CA PRO A 220 34.37 -30.54 -12.28
C PRO A 220 33.63 -29.61 -13.26
N VAL A 221 32.86 -28.69 -12.67
CA VAL A 221 32.08 -27.67 -13.37
C VAL A 221 32.42 -26.29 -12.82
N ARG A 222 32.65 -25.35 -13.73
CA ARG A 222 32.84 -23.92 -13.44
C ARG A 222 31.73 -23.14 -14.13
N CYS A 223 30.73 -22.69 -13.39
CA CYS A 223 29.58 -22.03 -14.00
C CYS A 223 29.90 -20.63 -14.53
N ILE A 224 29.17 -20.27 -15.59
CA ILE A 224 29.23 -18.96 -16.27
C ILE A 224 27.88 -18.26 -16.13
N LEU A 225 27.86 -16.94 -15.96
CA LEU A 225 26.65 -16.14 -15.94
C LEU A 225 26.08 -16.05 -17.37
N ASN A 226 24.81 -16.42 -17.57
CA ASN A 226 24.18 -16.40 -18.89
C ASN A 226 23.58 -15.02 -19.19
N VAL A 227 24.41 -14.13 -19.75
CA VAL A 227 23.98 -12.81 -20.22
C VAL A 227 24.42 -12.61 -21.67
N GLY A 228 23.55 -12.95 -22.64
CA GLY A 228 23.71 -12.65 -24.07
C GLY A 228 25.07 -12.99 -24.70
N ALA A 229 25.34 -12.49 -25.90
CA ALA A 229 26.69 -12.45 -26.49
C ALA A 229 27.38 -11.17 -25.99
N ASN A 230 28.36 -11.32 -25.08
CA ASN A 230 29.09 -10.25 -24.37
C ASN A 230 28.29 -9.40 -23.34
N PRO A 231 28.94 -8.93 -22.25
CA PRO A 231 28.34 -8.80 -20.92
C PRO A 231 27.51 -7.53 -20.71
N ILE A 232 26.38 -7.72 -20.04
CA ILE A 232 25.81 -6.71 -19.14
C ILE A 232 26.33 -7.10 -17.75
N SER A 233 26.86 -6.14 -16.97
CA SER A 233 27.10 -6.36 -15.54
C SER A 233 25.86 -7.02 -14.93
N PRO A 234 25.98 -8.06 -14.10
CA PRO A 234 24.81 -8.59 -13.40
C PRO A 234 24.12 -7.42 -12.69
N SER A 235 22.92 -7.11 -13.16
CA SER A 235 21.93 -6.49 -12.34
C SER A 235 21.29 -7.67 -11.62
N ILE A 236 21.87 -8.10 -10.49
CA ILE A 236 20.96 -8.53 -9.43
C ILE A 236 20.07 -7.34 -9.24
N GLU A 237 18.82 -7.47 -9.70
CA GLU A 237 17.80 -6.49 -9.44
C GLU A 237 17.62 -6.51 -7.92
N VAL A 238 18.39 -5.67 -7.23
CA VAL A 238 18.41 -5.57 -5.77
C VAL A 238 16.97 -5.28 -5.40
N LEU A 239 16.44 -6.10 -4.50
CA LEU A 239 15.12 -5.85 -3.98
C LEU A 239 15.19 -4.49 -3.27
N THR A 240 14.51 -3.49 -3.80
CA THR A 240 14.39 -2.16 -3.17
C THR A 240 12.94 -1.71 -3.15
N ILE A 241 12.63 -0.97 -2.11
CA ILE A 241 11.39 -0.23 -1.93
C ILE A 241 11.80 1.07 -1.26
N ASP A 242 11.39 2.18 -1.86
CA ASP A 242 11.57 3.51 -1.29
C ASP A 242 10.25 4.00 -0.68
N SER A 243 10.35 4.99 0.19
CA SER A 243 9.17 5.63 0.76
C SER A 243 8.36 6.34 -0.32
N GLN A 244 7.04 6.20 -0.27
CA GLN A 244 6.11 6.70 -1.28
C GLN A 244 4.93 7.42 -0.63
N ASN A 245 4.30 8.32 -1.38
CA ASN A 245 3.12 9.05 -0.94
C ASN A 245 1.97 8.77 -1.91
N PHE A 246 0.84 8.34 -1.35
CA PHE A 246 -0.42 8.14 -2.07
C PHE A 246 -1.51 9.00 -1.44
N ASN A 247 -2.61 9.16 -2.17
CA ASN A 247 -3.77 9.91 -1.70
C ASN A 247 -5.04 9.08 -1.96
N ILE A 248 -6.01 9.18 -1.07
CA ILE A 248 -7.32 8.56 -1.24
C ILE A 248 -8.39 9.40 -0.57
N ALA A 249 -9.58 9.49 -1.17
CA ALA A 249 -10.72 10.17 -0.57
C ALA A 249 -11.24 9.42 0.64
N GLU A 250 -11.66 10.13 1.69
CA GLU A 250 -12.17 9.51 2.92
C GLU A 250 -13.43 8.66 2.68
N ASN A 251 -14.29 9.07 1.76
CA ASN A 251 -15.52 8.34 1.43
C ASN A 251 -15.31 7.15 0.48
N SER A 252 -14.05 6.73 0.26
CA SER A 252 -13.72 5.59 -0.60
C SER A 252 -14.23 4.29 0.02
N ALA A 253 -15.06 3.56 -0.72
CA ALA A 253 -15.61 2.29 -0.27
C ALA A 253 -14.54 1.20 -0.14
N ALA A 254 -14.76 0.22 0.75
CA ALA A 254 -13.94 -0.98 0.85
C ALA A 254 -13.78 -1.68 -0.53
N GLY A 255 -12.54 -2.07 -0.83
CA GLY A 255 -12.11 -2.60 -2.12
C GLY A 255 -11.62 -1.55 -3.12
N THR A 256 -11.79 -0.26 -2.83
CA THR A 256 -11.26 0.82 -3.70
C THR A 256 -9.72 0.75 -3.73
N ALA A 257 -9.15 0.76 -4.94
CA ALA A 257 -7.72 0.79 -5.15
C ALA A 257 -7.15 2.17 -4.76
N VAL A 258 -6.10 2.15 -3.93
CA VAL A 258 -5.33 3.36 -3.58
C VAL A 258 -4.26 3.57 -4.63
N ASP A 259 -3.22 2.72 -4.63
CA ASP A 259 -2.18 2.68 -5.67
C ASP A 259 -1.32 1.41 -5.52
N ILE A 260 -0.47 1.13 -6.50
CA ILE A 260 0.49 0.03 -6.50
C ILE A 260 1.85 0.53 -5.99
N VAL A 261 2.40 -0.16 -4.99
CA VAL A 261 3.73 0.15 -4.45
C VAL A 261 4.81 -0.10 -5.51
N SER A 262 5.53 0.96 -5.89
CA SER A 262 6.66 0.86 -6.81
C SER A 262 7.85 0.18 -6.13
N THR A 263 8.44 -0.79 -6.80
CA THR A 263 9.57 -1.58 -6.31
C THR A 263 10.56 -1.88 -7.43
N ILE A 264 11.79 -2.22 -7.05
CA ILE A 264 12.79 -2.82 -7.93
C ILE A 264 13.06 -4.21 -7.38
N GLY A 265 13.30 -5.18 -8.24
CA GLY A 265 13.70 -6.53 -7.82
C GLY A 265 12.57 -7.55 -7.84
N ASN A 266 11.46 -7.29 -8.54
CA ASN A 266 10.33 -8.23 -8.72
C ASN A 266 9.98 -9.03 -7.44
N PRO A 267 9.52 -8.37 -6.36
CA PRO A 267 9.09 -9.06 -5.14
C PRO A 267 8.03 -10.13 -5.41
N THR A 268 8.04 -11.20 -4.62
CA THR A 268 7.03 -12.27 -4.69
C THR A 268 6.00 -12.17 -3.58
N ALA A 269 6.21 -11.31 -2.58
CA ALA A 269 5.25 -11.08 -1.50
C ALA A 269 5.39 -9.67 -0.90
N PHE A 270 4.24 -9.09 -0.58
CA PHE A 270 4.08 -7.81 0.09
C PHE A 270 3.30 -7.99 1.39
N SER A 271 3.59 -7.17 2.39
CA SER A 271 2.83 -7.16 3.65
C SER A 271 2.91 -5.80 4.34
N ILE A 272 1.81 -5.36 4.94
CA ILE A 272 1.81 -4.22 5.87
C ILE A 272 2.12 -4.77 7.25
N ILE A 273 3.22 -4.32 7.85
CA ILE A 273 3.70 -4.83 9.15
C ILE A 273 3.49 -3.85 10.30
N ASN A 274 3.18 -2.58 10.01
CA ASN A 274 2.87 -1.56 11.03
C ASN A 274 2.14 -0.35 10.43
N GLY A 275 1.56 0.52 11.27
CA GLY A 275 0.99 1.81 10.88
C GLY A 275 -0.45 1.77 10.34
N ASN A 276 -1.06 0.58 10.26
CA ASN A 276 -2.39 0.35 9.71
C ASN A 276 -3.48 0.37 10.79
N THR A 277 -3.68 1.52 11.45
CA THR A 277 -4.71 1.68 12.47
C THR A 277 -6.09 1.29 11.92
N GLY A 278 -6.90 0.58 12.71
CA GLY A 278 -8.24 0.14 12.30
C GLY A 278 -8.26 -0.90 11.17
N ASN A 279 -7.08 -1.42 10.76
CA ASN A 279 -6.92 -2.20 9.54
C ASN A 279 -7.55 -1.50 8.32
N ALA A 280 -7.34 -0.19 8.21
CA ALA A 280 -7.94 0.64 7.18
C ALA A 280 -7.56 0.21 5.75
N PHE A 281 -6.37 -0.37 5.57
CA PHE A 281 -5.84 -0.78 4.26
C PHE A 281 -5.46 -2.26 4.19
N ALA A 282 -5.48 -2.82 2.98
CA ALA A 282 -4.92 -4.11 2.63
C ALA A 282 -3.89 -3.97 1.50
N ILE A 283 -2.95 -4.91 1.39
CA ILE A 283 -2.01 -5.00 0.27
C ILE A 283 -2.02 -6.42 -0.29
N ASP A 284 -2.05 -6.57 -1.61
CA ASP A 284 -1.98 -7.87 -2.27
C ASP A 284 -0.55 -8.25 -2.67
N ASN A 285 -0.36 -9.44 -3.25
CA ASN A 285 0.96 -9.93 -3.68
C ASN A 285 1.53 -9.19 -4.90
N ALA A 286 0.72 -8.38 -5.61
CA ALA A 286 1.18 -7.52 -6.69
C ALA A 286 1.60 -6.13 -6.18
N GLY A 287 1.41 -5.85 -4.88
CA GLY A 287 1.73 -4.57 -4.26
C GLY A 287 0.60 -3.55 -4.34
N GLN A 288 -0.59 -3.92 -4.81
CA GLN A 288 -1.76 -3.04 -4.84
C GLN A 288 -2.27 -2.82 -3.42
N ILE A 289 -2.30 -1.57 -2.99
CA ILE A 289 -2.96 -1.15 -1.76
C ILE A 289 -4.43 -0.87 -2.06
N THR A 290 -5.33 -1.36 -1.20
CA THR A 290 -6.79 -1.13 -1.28
C THR A 290 -7.34 -0.69 0.08
N VAL A 291 -8.47 0.01 0.06
CA VAL A 291 -9.26 0.26 1.28
C VAL A 291 -9.83 -1.06 1.77
N ALA A 292 -9.54 -1.45 3.01
CA ALA A 292 -10.01 -2.70 3.59
C ALA A 292 -11.27 -2.53 4.44
N ASN A 293 -11.39 -1.39 5.14
CA ASN A 293 -12.54 -1.07 5.98
C ASN A 293 -12.95 0.39 5.79
N ASN A 294 -14.25 0.66 5.90
CA ASN A 294 -14.81 2.03 5.80
C ASN A 294 -14.57 2.80 7.11
N VAL A 295 -13.30 3.07 7.41
CA VAL A 295 -12.84 3.76 8.63
C VAL A 295 -12.01 5.01 8.31
N LEU A 296 -11.96 5.39 7.03
CA LEU A 296 -11.31 6.62 6.60
C LEU A 296 -12.25 7.77 6.88
N ASP A 297 -11.72 8.78 7.57
CA ASP A 297 -12.44 9.96 8.03
C ASP A 297 -11.34 11.03 8.21
N PHE A 298 -11.42 12.10 7.42
CA PHE A 298 -10.41 13.14 7.36
C PHE A 298 -10.34 13.92 8.66
N GLU A 299 -11.48 14.24 9.26
CA GLU A 299 -11.63 14.95 10.53
C GLU A 299 -10.94 14.21 11.69
N THR A 300 -11.01 12.89 11.68
CA THR A 300 -10.38 12.06 12.73
C THR A 300 -8.93 11.71 12.44
N LYS A 301 -8.59 11.41 11.17
CA LYS A 301 -7.25 10.96 10.81
C LYS A 301 -6.90 11.20 9.33
N GLN A 302 -6.16 12.28 9.12
CA GLN A 302 -5.71 12.72 7.79
C GLN A 302 -4.56 11.89 7.19
N ILE A 303 -3.75 11.20 8.01
CA ILE A 303 -2.52 10.55 7.53
C ILE A 303 -2.35 9.15 8.14
N TYR A 304 -2.04 8.19 7.27
CA TYR A 304 -1.58 6.85 7.62
C TYR A 304 -0.13 6.65 7.13
N THR A 305 0.77 6.25 8.01
CA THR A 305 2.17 5.93 7.65
C THR A 305 2.38 4.43 7.80
N LEU A 306 2.13 3.69 6.72
CA LEU A 306 2.24 2.23 6.70
C LEU A 306 3.71 1.82 6.61
N THR A 307 4.12 0.81 7.38
CA THR A 307 5.41 0.13 7.15
C THR A 307 5.15 -1.08 6.26
N VAL A 308 5.59 -1.03 5.02
CA VAL A 308 5.42 -2.11 4.04
C VAL A 308 6.71 -2.90 3.92
N LYS A 309 6.60 -4.23 3.96
CA LYS A 309 7.69 -5.18 3.76
C LYS A 309 7.51 -5.91 2.43
N ILE A 310 8.60 -5.98 1.67
CA ILE A 310 8.69 -6.78 0.45
C ILE A 310 9.69 -7.93 0.62
N SER A 311 9.41 -9.05 -0.03
CA SER A 311 10.28 -10.23 0.02
C SER A 311 10.30 -11.00 -1.29
N ARG A 312 11.45 -11.63 -1.56
CA ARG A 312 11.68 -12.57 -2.66
C ARG A 312 12.61 -13.67 -2.18
N ALA A 313 12.32 -14.93 -2.52
CA ALA A 313 13.12 -16.08 -2.11
C ALA A 313 14.60 -15.90 -2.48
N GLY A 314 15.51 -16.25 -1.57
CA GLY A 314 16.95 -16.08 -1.78
C GLY A 314 17.46 -14.63 -1.65
N THR A 315 16.62 -13.65 -1.30
CA THR A 315 17.03 -12.26 -1.08
C THR A 315 16.58 -11.74 0.29
N ALA A 316 17.34 -10.81 0.89
CA ALA A 316 16.95 -10.17 2.13
C ALA A 316 15.71 -9.29 1.91
N SER A 317 14.72 -9.38 2.81
CA SER A 317 13.54 -8.51 2.76
C SER A 317 13.92 -7.05 2.95
N LYS A 318 13.16 -6.14 2.33
CA LYS A 318 13.27 -4.69 2.54
C LYS A 318 11.97 -4.13 3.08
N ILE A 319 12.07 -2.97 3.72
CA ILE A 319 10.94 -2.23 4.27
C ILE A 319 11.04 -0.76 3.87
N ALA A 320 9.89 -0.10 3.70
CA ALA A 320 9.79 1.34 3.54
C ALA A 320 8.51 1.88 4.17
N GLN A 321 8.43 3.21 4.29
CA GLN A 321 7.23 3.89 4.74
C GLN A 321 6.38 4.32 3.55
N ILE A 322 5.13 3.88 3.51
CA ILE A 322 4.14 4.32 2.53
C ILE A 322 3.17 5.24 3.26
N THR A 323 3.18 6.52 2.91
CA THR A 323 2.28 7.52 3.48
C THR A 323 1.04 7.60 2.61
N ILE A 324 -0.14 7.41 3.21
CA ILE A 324 -1.42 7.62 2.56
C ILE A 324 -2.05 8.85 3.20
N ASN A 325 -2.21 9.91 2.40
CA ASN A 325 -2.95 11.09 2.81
C ASN A 325 -4.43 10.87 2.48
N ILE A 326 -5.28 11.08 3.47
CA ILE A 326 -6.71 11.10 3.28
C ILE A 326 -7.05 12.50 2.74
N THR A 327 -7.78 12.55 1.64
CA THR A 327 -8.30 13.82 1.11
C THR A 327 -9.72 14.00 1.58
N ASP A 328 -9.96 15.18 2.17
CA ASP A 328 -11.28 15.66 2.59
C ASP A 328 -12.28 15.59 1.44
N VAL A 329 -13.43 14.97 1.71
CA VAL A 329 -14.63 15.05 0.92
C VAL A 329 -15.75 15.51 1.85
N ILE A 330 -16.36 16.65 1.49
CA ILE A 330 -17.50 17.22 2.22
C ILE A 330 -18.50 16.13 2.62
N ASP A 331 -18.58 15.88 3.92
CA ASP A 331 -19.59 15.01 4.51
C ASP A 331 -20.97 15.58 4.23
N THR A 332 -21.83 14.77 3.60
CA THR A 332 -23.22 15.16 3.35
C THR A 332 -24.20 14.28 4.10
N PHE A 333 -25.29 14.88 4.57
CA PHE A 333 -26.38 14.16 5.22
C PHE A 333 -27.73 14.79 4.85
N THR A 334 -28.81 14.03 4.99
CA THR A 334 -30.16 14.51 4.70
C THR A 334 -30.83 15.03 5.97
N PHE A 335 -31.39 16.24 5.92
CA PHE A 335 -32.18 16.85 6.97
C PHE A 335 -33.37 17.59 6.36
N ASN A 336 -34.59 17.30 6.82
CA ASN A 336 -35.83 17.86 6.27
C ASN A 336 -35.88 17.84 4.73
N GLU A 337 -35.61 16.67 4.14
CA GLU A 337 -35.63 16.42 2.69
C GLU A 337 -34.57 17.19 1.86
N LEU A 338 -33.66 17.90 2.53
CA LEU A 338 -32.55 18.61 1.89
C LEU A 338 -31.22 17.94 2.26
N ILE A 339 -30.28 17.95 1.31
CA ILE A 339 -28.92 17.46 1.51
C ILE A 339 -28.03 18.63 1.93
N TYR A 340 -27.46 18.53 3.13
CA TYR A 340 -26.51 19.50 3.67
C TYR A 340 -25.12 18.90 3.67
N GLY A 341 -24.12 19.74 3.41
CA GLY A 341 -22.71 19.46 3.65
C GLY A 341 -22.20 20.12 4.92
N SER A 342 -20.99 19.77 5.33
CA SER A 342 -20.23 20.48 6.36
C SER A 342 -19.13 21.37 5.74
N VAL A 343 -18.73 22.42 6.45
CA VAL A 343 -17.61 23.29 6.08
C VAL A 343 -16.79 23.64 7.31
N VAL A 344 -15.47 23.41 7.26
CA VAL A 344 -14.52 23.88 8.27
C VAL A 344 -14.16 25.34 8.00
N SER A 345 -14.40 26.22 8.98
CA SER A 345 -13.99 27.63 8.87
C SER A 345 -12.57 27.84 9.41
N PRO A 346 -11.91 28.99 9.13
CA PRO A 346 -10.57 29.29 9.65
C PRO A 346 -10.47 29.29 11.19
N THR A 347 -11.61 29.33 11.88
CA THR A 347 -11.69 29.18 13.34
C THR A 347 -11.48 27.73 13.82
N GLY A 348 -11.45 26.76 12.90
CA GLY A 348 -11.42 25.32 13.20
C GLY A 348 -12.79 24.74 13.57
N ARG A 349 -13.86 25.54 13.52
CA ARG A 349 -15.23 25.09 13.76
C ARG A 349 -15.87 24.57 12.47
N ILE A 350 -16.77 23.59 12.62
CA ILE A 350 -17.52 22.98 11.53
C ILE A 350 -18.93 23.57 11.50
N TRP A 351 -19.36 24.04 10.33
CA TRP A 351 -20.66 24.66 10.07
C TRP A 351 -21.41 23.91 8.97
N LEU A 352 -22.72 24.11 8.86
CA LEU A 352 -23.44 23.69 7.66
C LEU A 352 -22.99 24.50 6.44
N ASP A 353 -22.91 23.85 5.28
CA ASP A 353 -22.50 24.48 4.02
C ASP A 353 -23.51 25.50 3.47
N ARG A 354 -24.78 25.47 3.92
CA ARG A 354 -25.85 26.42 3.58
C ARG A 354 -26.76 26.76 4.77
N ASN A 355 -27.57 27.82 4.62
CA ASN A 355 -28.55 28.21 5.64
C ASN A 355 -29.62 27.11 5.75
N LEU A 356 -30.20 26.90 6.93
CA LEU A 356 -31.33 25.99 7.07
C LEU A 356 -32.47 26.36 6.10
N GLY A 357 -33.02 25.38 5.41
CA GLY A 357 -34.06 25.53 4.39
C GLY A 357 -33.53 25.91 2.99
N ALA A 358 -32.23 26.12 2.81
CA ALA A 358 -31.66 26.46 1.50
C ALA A 358 -31.47 25.21 0.62
N SER A 359 -31.83 25.30 -0.65
CA SER A 359 -31.68 24.18 -1.60
C SER A 359 -30.26 24.05 -2.16
N GLN A 360 -29.45 25.11 -2.10
CA GLN A 360 -28.05 25.09 -2.58
C GLN A 360 -27.09 25.92 -1.73
N VAL A 361 -25.79 25.62 -1.83
CA VAL A 361 -24.72 26.52 -1.37
C VAL A 361 -24.74 27.77 -2.24
N ALA A 362 -24.55 28.95 -1.62
CA ALA A 362 -24.57 30.21 -2.33
C ALA A 362 -23.50 30.27 -3.43
N THR A 363 -23.93 30.53 -4.67
CA THR A 363 -23.06 30.75 -5.82
C THR A 363 -22.69 32.23 -6.00
N ASN A 364 -23.48 33.12 -5.41
CA ASN A 364 -23.25 34.57 -5.33
C ASN A 364 -24.05 35.14 -4.15
N SER A 365 -23.80 36.38 -3.75
CA SER A 365 -24.47 36.99 -2.58
C SER A 365 -25.97 37.19 -2.74
N ALA A 366 -26.50 37.24 -3.97
CA ALA A 366 -27.93 37.43 -4.27
C ALA A 366 -28.66 36.13 -4.65
N ASP A 367 -28.02 34.97 -4.44
CA ASP A 367 -28.54 33.66 -4.80
C ASP A 367 -29.75 33.25 -3.94
N ALA A 368 -30.96 33.44 -4.47
CA ALA A 368 -32.21 33.21 -3.75
C ALA A 368 -32.37 31.76 -3.23
N ASP A 369 -31.85 30.78 -3.96
CA ASP A 369 -31.93 29.35 -3.62
C ASP A 369 -31.01 29.01 -2.42
N SER A 370 -30.08 29.90 -2.08
CA SER A 370 -29.16 29.77 -0.94
C SER A 370 -29.62 30.46 0.33
N PHE A 371 -30.68 31.28 0.25
CA PHE A 371 -31.08 32.15 1.36
C PHE A 371 -31.61 31.37 2.56
N GLY A 372 -32.27 30.24 2.33
CA GLY A 372 -32.90 29.44 3.37
C GLY A 372 -34.10 30.13 4.03
N ASP A 373 -34.57 29.56 5.12
CA ASP A 373 -35.73 30.02 5.87
C ASP A 373 -35.41 31.14 6.87
N LEU A 374 -36.43 31.82 7.39
CA LEU A 374 -36.31 32.94 8.33
C LEU A 374 -37.05 32.65 9.64
N TYR A 375 -36.31 32.29 10.68
CA TYR A 375 -36.86 31.80 11.95
C TYR A 375 -37.05 32.94 12.94
N GLN A 376 -38.20 32.99 13.62
CA GLN A 376 -38.38 33.81 14.82
C GLN A 376 -37.60 33.19 15.98
N TRP A 377 -36.90 34.03 16.75
CA TRP A 377 -35.92 33.54 17.71
C TRP A 377 -36.53 32.59 18.74
N GLY A 378 -35.94 31.40 18.87
CA GLY A 378 -36.38 30.39 19.83
C GLY A 378 -37.65 29.62 19.45
N ARG A 379 -38.20 29.81 18.24
CA ARG A 379 -39.42 29.13 17.79
C ARG A 379 -39.08 27.84 17.01
N PRO A 380 -39.79 26.72 17.23
CA PRO A 380 -39.68 25.53 16.40
C PRO A 380 -40.09 25.80 14.95
N ALA A 381 -39.63 24.95 14.02
CA ALA A 381 -40.09 24.98 12.64
C ALA A 381 -41.53 24.43 12.53
N ASP A 382 -42.51 25.33 12.49
CA ASP A 382 -43.95 25.02 12.41
C ASP A 382 -44.62 25.57 11.13
N GLY A 383 -43.81 26.10 10.21
CA GLY A 383 -44.24 26.73 8.96
C GLY A 383 -44.09 28.26 8.98
N HIS A 384 -43.94 28.90 10.15
CA HIS A 384 -43.73 30.35 10.22
C HIS A 384 -42.46 30.81 9.51
N GLN A 385 -41.43 29.96 9.48
CA GLN A 385 -40.11 30.28 8.98
C GLN A 385 -40.09 30.45 7.46
N LEU A 386 -41.08 29.87 6.77
CA LEU A 386 -41.20 29.96 5.33
C LEU A 386 -41.37 31.43 4.94
N ARG A 387 -40.62 31.86 3.92
CA ARG A 387 -40.68 33.25 3.41
C ARG A 387 -42.07 33.64 2.89
N THR A 388 -42.92 32.65 2.62
CA THR A 388 -44.30 32.80 2.12
C THR A 388 -45.37 32.71 3.22
N SER A 389 -45.00 32.51 4.49
CA SER A 389 -45.99 32.33 5.57
C SER A 389 -46.83 33.59 5.78
N SER A 390 -48.09 33.39 6.17
CA SER A 390 -49.00 34.49 6.52
C SER A 390 -48.56 35.19 7.80
N THR A 391 -49.11 36.37 8.09
CA THR A 391 -48.81 37.13 9.31
C THR A 391 -50.00 37.19 10.24
N THR A 392 -49.72 37.18 11.54
CA THR A 392 -50.70 37.43 12.61
C THR A 392 -50.08 38.35 13.65
N THR A 393 -50.91 39.16 14.32
CA THR A 393 -50.48 39.99 15.45
C THR A 393 -50.78 39.31 16.80
N THR A 394 -51.41 38.14 16.78
CA THR A 394 -51.78 37.39 17.99
C THR A 394 -50.56 36.63 18.50
N LEU A 395 -50.15 36.94 19.73
CA LEU A 395 -49.04 36.25 20.41
C LEU A 395 -49.40 34.80 20.71
N ALA A 396 -48.41 33.92 20.62
CA ALA A 396 -48.52 32.56 21.11
C ALA A 396 -48.61 32.52 22.65
N ASP A 397 -49.30 31.52 23.18
CA ASP A 397 -49.39 31.18 24.61
C ASP A 397 -48.49 30.00 25.00
N SER A 398 -47.69 29.50 24.05
CA SER A 398 -46.73 28.40 24.20
C SER A 398 -45.42 28.71 23.47
N ILE A 399 -44.34 28.01 23.84
CA ILE A 399 -43.07 28.00 23.07
C ILE A 399 -43.09 27.00 21.90
N THR A 400 -44.13 26.16 21.80
CA THR A 400 -44.40 25.23 20.71
C THR A 400 -45.77 25.52 20.09
N PRO A 401 -45.96 26.70 19.46
CA PRO A 401 -47.26 27.08 18.91
C PRO A 401 -47.66 26.16 17.75
N ASN A 402 -48.96 25.89 17.61
CA ASN A 402 -49.52 25.12 16.51
C ASN A 402 -50.09 26.05 15.43
N SER A 403 -49.29 27.00 14.98
CA SER A 403 -49.67 27.95 13.92
C SER A 403 -48.48 28.14 12.98
N ALA A 404 -48.73 28.17 11.68
CA ALA A 404 -47.71 28.47 10.68
C ALA A 404 -47.57 29.99 10.42
N ASP A 405 -48.33 30.84 11.12
CA ASP A 405 -48.26 32.29 10.90
C ASP A 405 -47.02 32.88 11.56
N TYR A 406 -46.37 33.81 10.85
CA TYR A 406 -45.36 34.68 11.41
C TYR A 406 -46.03 35.70 12.35
N ILE A 407 -45.55 35.78 13.59
CA ILE A 407 -46.16 36.63 14.61
C ILE A 407 -45.50 38.01 14.60
N ASP A 408 -46.17 38.98 13.98
CA ASP A 408 -45.76 40.39 13.90
C ASP A 408 -46.37 41.18 15.06
N SER A 409 -45.78 41.07 16.24
CA SER A 409 -46.25 41.76 17.44
C SER A 409 -45.59 43.13 17.64
N ASN A 410 -46.31 44.03 18.29
CA ASN A 410 -45.75 45.29 18.78
C ASN A 410 -44.96 45.14 20.09
N THR A 411 -44.93 43.95 20.69
CA THR A 411 -44.21 43.68 21.95
C THR A 411 -42.74 43.34 21.71
N GLY A 412 -42.35 43.06 20.46
CA GLY A 412 -41.00 42.61 20.11
C GLY A 412 -40.72 41.14 20.43
N ASP A 413 -41.75 40.36 20.78
CA ASP A 413 -41.67 38.92 20.99
C ASP A 413 -42.85 38.22 20.33
N TRP A 414 -42.72 36.96 19.95
CA TRP A 414 -43.79 36.21 19.29
C TRP A 414 -44.67 35.42 20.28
N THR A 415 -44.29 35.35 21.55
CA THR A 415 -45.01 34.60 22.59
C THR A 415 -45.18 35.41 23.88
N THR A 416 -46.17 35.03 24.69
CA THR A 416 -46.44 35.57 26.03
C THR A 416 -45.74 34.78 27.14
N VAL A 417 -45.19 33.61 26.84
CA VAL A 417 -44.47 32.75 27.81
C VAL A 417 -42.95 32.80 27.60
N ASP A 418 -42.17 32.27 28.54
CA ASP A 418 -40.70 32.26 28.47
C ASP A 418 -40.10 33.67 28.29
N SER A 419 -40.59 34.63 29.09
CA SER A 419 -40.13 36.02 29.03
C SER A 419 -38.66 36.19 29.40
N ASP A 420 -38.14 35.28 30.25
CA ASP A 420 -36.73 35.20 30.66
C ASP A 420 -35.84 34.48 29.64
N VAL A 421 -36.41 33.99 28.53
CA VAL A 421 -35.76 33.33 27.38
C VAL A 421 -34.95 32.07 27.68
N SER A 422 -35.04 31.55 28.90
CA SER A 422 -34.19 30.45 29.35
C SER A 422 -34.51 29.14 28.62
N LEU A 423 -35.79 28.86 28.37
CA LEU A 423 -36.20 27.62 27.72
C LEU A 423 -35.89 27.63 26.23
N ARG A 424 -36.22 28.73 25.54
CA ARG A 424 -35.96 28.87 24.10
C ARG A 424 -34.47 28.88 23.76
N ALA A 425 -33.65 29.57 24.57
CA ALA A 425 -32.20 29.54 24.39
C ALA A 425 -31.63 28.12 24.57
N ALA A 426 -32.12 27.38 25.57
CA ALA A 426 -31.70 26.01 25.84
C ALA A 426 -32.06 25.07 24.69
N VAL A 427 -33.30 25.14 24.16
CA VAL A 427 -33.74 24.32 23.02
C VAL A 427 -32.89 24.58 21.78
N TRP A 428 -32.70 25.86 21.41
CA TRP A 428 -31.89 26.19 20.23
C TRP A 428 -30.41 25.86 20.39
N GLY A 429 -29.90 25.86 21.62
CA GLY A 429 -28.55 25.43 21.98
C GLY A 429 -28.37 23.91 22.06
N SER A 430 -29.45 23.12 22.05
CA SER A 430 -29.38 21.66 22.06
C SER A 430 -28.91 21.11 20.71
N PHE A 431 -28.28 19.94 20.74
CA PHE A 431 -27.74 19.20 19.60
C PHE A 431 -28.25 17.74 19.57
N ASP A 432 -29.25 17.40 20.38
CA ASP A 432 -29.85 16.06 20.49
C ASP A 432 -31.01 15.83 19.50
N GLY A 433 -31.25 16.77 18.58
CA GLY A 433 -32.37 16.75 17.64
C GLY A 433 -33.64 17.45 18.12
N SER A 434 -33.67 17.98 19.35
CA SER A 434 -34.80 18.81 19.82
C SER A 434 -34.78 20.25 19.29
N SER A 435 -33.66 20.69 18.73
CA SER A 435 -33.47 22.01 18.12
C SER A 435 -33.99 22.06 16.68
N ILE A 436 -33.95 23.24 16.06
CA ILE A 436 -34.19 23.41 14.61
C ILE A 436 -33.02 22.92 13.75
N CYS A 437 -31.86 22.68 14.36
CA CYS A 437 -30.68 22.15 13.71
C CYS A 437 -30.66 20.61 13.70
N PRO A 438 -29.99 19.98 12.73
CA PRO A 438 -29.78 18.53 12.70
C PRO A 438 -29.11 17.99 13.96
N ILE A 439 -29.26 16.69 14.25
CA ILE A 439 -28.55 16.02 15.35
C ILE A 439 -27.04 16.26 15.22
N GLY A 440 -26.39 16.58 16.33
CA GLY A 440 -24.97 16.98 16.39
C GLY A 440 -24.72 18.46 16.12
N TYR A 441 -25.65 19.16 15.48
CA TYR A 441 -25.59 20.60 15.20
C TYR A 441 -26.51 21.40 16.12
N ARG A 442 -26.16 22.66 16.36
CA ARG A 442 -26.96 23.62 17.14
C ARG A 442 -26.93 25.01 16.53
N VAL A 443 -27.81 25.90 17.01
CA VAL A 443 -27.71 27.32 16.69
C VAL A 443 -26.44 27.88 17.35
N PRO A 444 -25.63 28.68 16.62
CA PRO A 444 -24.36 29.20 17.15
C PRO A 444 -24.59 30.18 18.30
N THR A 445 -23.56 30.37 19.13
CA THR A 445 -23.51 31.46 20.10
C THR A 445 -23.05 32.76 19.42
N GLY A 446 -23.31 33.90 20.06
CA GLY A 446 -22.85 35.21 19.57
C GLY A 446 -21.32 35.31 19.53
N ALA A 447 -20.62 34.63 20.45
CA ALA A 447 -19.16 34.56 20.43
C ALA A 447 -18.62 33.76 19.23
N GLU A 448 -19.28 32.67 18.85
CA GLU A 448 -18.92 31.88 17.67
C GLU A 448 -19.18 32.66 16.37
N LEU A 449 -20.32 33.36 16.28
CA LEU A 449 -20.59 34.25 15.15
C LEU A 449 -19.59 35.41 15.07
N GLU A 450 -19.19 35.98 16.22
CA GLU A 450 -18.18 37.05 16.25
C GLU A 450 -16.80 36.53 15.82
N ALA A 451 -16.38 35.36 16.30
CA ALA A 451 -15.14 34.72 15.91
C ALA A 451 -15.10 34.42 14.40
N GLU A 452 -16.21 33.95 13.85
CA GLU A 452 -16.35 33.74 12.41
C GLU A 452 -16.26 35.08 11.65
N ARG A 453 -17.05 36.07 12.08
CA ARG A 453 -17.07 37.41 11.47
C ARG A 453 -15.67 38.02 11.40
N VAL A 454 -14.90 38.00 12.50
CA VAL A 454 -13.55 38.60 12.53
C VAL A 454 -12.52 37.85 11.67
N SER A 455 -12.79 36.60 11.30
CA SER A 455 -11.91 35.79 10.43
C SER A 455 -11.93 36.25 8.97
N TRP A 456 -12.95 37.01 8.57
CA TRP A 456 -13.14 37.44 7.19
C TRP A 456 -12.15 38.51 6.77
N SER A 457 -11.76 38.48 5.49
CA SER A 457 -10.83 39.43 4.89
C SER A 457 -11.34 40.88 4.89
N SER A 458 -12.67 41.07 4.91
CA SER A 458 -13.30 42.38 5.06
C SER A 458 -14.61 42.26 5.82
N GLN A 459 -14.94 43.29 6.60
CA GLN A 459 -16.05 43.27 7.54
C GLN A 459 -17.34 43.79 6.90
N ASN A 460 -17.72 43.24 5.75
CA ASN A 460 -18.87 43.62 4.95
C ASN A 460 -19.43 42.40 4.18
N SER A 461 -20.47 42.60 3.37
CA SER A 461 -21.09 41.53 2.57
C SER A 461 -20.13 40.80 1.61
N ALA A 462 -19.13 41.50 1.05
CA ALA A 462 -18.15 40.88 0.15
C ALA A 462 -17.22 39.93 0.92
N GLY A 463 -16.78 40.32 2.12
CA GLY A 463 -16.00 39.44 2.98
C GLY A 463 -16.80 38.27 3.55
N ALA A 464 -18.09 38.47 3.85
CA ALA A 464 -18.98 37.40 4.28
C ALA A 464 -19.18 36.34 3.19
N PHE A 465 -19.39 36.76 1.93
CA PHE A 465 -19.52 35.85 0.80
C PHE A 465 -18.19 35.20 0.40
N ALA A 466 -17.07 35.91 0.55
CA ALA A 466 -15.73 35.36 0.28
C ALA A 466 -15.16 34.49 1.42
N SER A 467 -15.89 34.37 2.55
CA SER A 467 -15.52 33.49 3.66
C SER A 467 -15.72 32.01 3.28
N SER A 468 -15.18 31.09 4.08
CA SER A 468 -15.45 29.66 3.89
C SER A 468 -16.94 29.33 3.89
N LEU A 469 -17.78 30.11 4.58
CA LEU A 469 -19.21 29.85 4.73
C LEU A 469 -20.09 30.36 3.57
N ASN A 470 -19.52 31.11 2.61
CA ASN A 470 -20.23 31.69 1.47
C ASN A 470 -21.56 32.35 1.87
N LEU A 471 -21.57 33.22 2.88
CA LEU A 471 -22.83 33.72 3.46
C LEU A 471 -23.56 34.65 2.46
N PRO A 472 -24.80 34.32 2.06
CA PRO A 472 -25.56 35.16 1.14
C PRO A 472 -26.25 36.33 1.86
N LEU A 473 -26.67 37.32 1.07
CA LEU A 473 -27.52 38.42 1.53
C LEU A 473 -29.00 38.00 1.61
N ALA A 474 -29.27 37.00 2.46
CA ALA A 474 -30.55 36.32 2.63
C ALA A 474 -31.71 37.15 3.20
N SER A 475 -31.55 38.47 3.35
CA SER A 475 -32.53 39.34 3.99
C SER A 475 -32.83 38.93 5.44
N PHE A 476 -33.89 39.50 6.00
CA PHE A 476 -34.54 39.13 7.25
C PHE A 476 -36.01 39.55 7.12
N ARG A 477 -36.85 39.12 8.05
CA ARG A 477 -38.27 39.48 8.07
C ARG A 477 -38.64 40.21 9.36
N LEU A 478 -39.32 41.34 9.18
CA LEU A 478 -39.97 42.10 10.25
C LEU A 478 -41.35 42.54 9.73
N GLY A 479 -42.39 41.82 10.13
CA GLY A 479 -43.73 41.93 9.57
C GLY A 479 -43.80 41.46 8.11
N ASN A 480 -44.39 42.29 7.25
CA ASN A 480 -44.43 42.06 5.78
C ASN A 480 -43.19 42.62 5.05
N ASN A 481 -42.23 43.21 5.76
CA ASN A 481 -41.05 43.81 5.15
C ASN A 481 -39.89 42.81 5.10
N PHE A 482 -39.32 42.67 3.91
CA PHE A 482 -38.04 42.01 3.68
C PHE A 482 -37.02 43.08 3.27
N SER A 483 -35.89 43.17 3.96
CA SER A 483 -34.85 44.13 3.58
C SER A 483 -34.06 43.65 2.38
N SER A 484 -33.92 44.50 1.36
CA SER A 484 -33.03 44.23 0.23
C SER A 484 -31.57 44.58 0.49
N PHE A 485 -31.23 45.17 1.65
CA PHE A 485 -29.93 45.82 1.88
C PHE A 485 -29.02 45.11 2.88
N TYR A 486 -29.54 44.15 3.65
CA TYR A 486 -28.75 43.42 4.63
C TYR A 486 -29.37 42.08 5.02
N SER A 487 -28.51 41.15 5.41
CA SER A 487 -28.85 39.82 5.92
C SER A 487 -28.57 39.71 7.41
N SER A 488 -29.17 38.71 8.05
CA SER A 488 -28.92 38.42 9.45
C SER A 488 -28.81 36.92 9.72
N LEU A 489 -27.85 36.56 10.56
CA LEU A 489 -27.75 35.24 11.18
C LEU A 489 -28.01 35.36 12.68
N VAL A 490 -28.82 34.44 13.20
CA VAL A 490 -29.23 34.44 14.60
C VAL A 490 -28.30 33.62 15.48
N SER A 491 -28.17 34.02 16.76
CA SER A 491 -27.45 33.27 17.78
C SER A 491 -28.33 32.90 18.97
N THR A 492 -27.84 31.98 19.81
CA THR A 492 -28.43 31.64 21.12
C THR A 492 -28.09 32.66 22.22
N THR A 493 -27.15 33.57 21.98
CA THR A 493 -26.68 34.50 23.02
C THR A 493 -27.65 35.65 23.23
N ILE A 494 -27.98 35.89 24.49
CA ILE A 494 -28.85 37.00 24.92
C ILE A 494 -27.97 38.17 25.36
N ALA A 495 -28.17 39.33 24.75
CA ALA A 495 -27.50 40.55 25.13
C ALA A 495 -28.03 41.09 26.48
N SER A 496 -27.31 42.06 27.07
CA SER A 496 -27.73 42.72 28.31
C SER A 496 -29.09 43.41 28.23
N SER A 497 -29.58 43.71 27.02
CA SER A 497 -30.92 44.23 26.76
C SER A 497 -32.04 43.19 26.94
N GLY A 498 -31.72 41.91 27.12
CA GLY A 498 -32.69 40.81 27.15
C GLY A 498 -33.14 40.34 25.77
N ASN A 499 -32.53 40.86 24.70
CA ASN A 499 -32.77 40.49 23.32
C ASN A 499 -31.65 39.60 22.77
N PRO A 500 -31.97 38.67 21.86
CA PRO A 500 -30.97 37.83 21.23
C PRO A 500 -30.04 38.61 20.31
N GLN A 501 -28.79 38.16 20.22
CA GLN A 501 -27.77 38.70 19.34
C GLN A 501 -27.89 38.11 17.92
N TYR A 502 -27.65 38.97 16.94
CA TYR A 502 -27.64 38.63 15.52
C TYR A 502 -26.38 39.19 14.87
N LEU A 503 -25.79 38.41 13.97
CA LEU A 503 -24.81 38.89 13.03
C LEU A 503 -25.51 39.59 11.87
N LEU A 504 -25.38 40.92 11.79
CA LEU A 504 -25.89 41.72 10.69
C LEU A 504 -24.81 41.88 9.62
N ILE A 505 -25.16 41.57 8.38
CA ILE A 505 -24.26 41.64 7.22
C ILE A 505 -24.84 42.65 6.23
N LYS A 506 -24.19 43.81 6.11
CA LYS A 506 -24.58 44.92 5.25
C LYS A 506 -23.58 45.06 4.11
N GLU A 507 -23.96 45.79 3.06
CA GLU A 507 -23.06 46.05 1.93
C GLU A 507 -21.70 46.64 2.35
N THR A 508 -21.72 47.55 3.34
CA THR A 508 -20.54 48.32 3.75
C THR A 508 -19.99 47.96 5.13
N SER A 509 -20.71 47.17 5.93
CA SER A 509 -20.32 46.86 7.30
C SER A 509 -20.95 45.57 7.83
N THR A 510 -20.43 45.08 8.96
CA THR A 510 -20.98 43.96 9.72
C THR A 510 -20.99 44.32 11.20
N SER A 511 -21.93 43.75 11.97
CA SER A 511 -22.03 43.98 13.42
C SER A 511 -22.71 42.79 14.12
N ILE A 512 -22.42 42.62 15.41
CA ILE A 512 -23.21 41.77 16.31
C ILE A 512 -24.13 42.68 17.11
N ASP A 513 -25.43 42.68 16.79
CA ASP A 513 -26.42 43.57 17.40
C ASP A 513 -27.58 42.79 18.02
N ALA A 514 -28.21 43.37 19.04
CA ALA A 514 -29.41 42.78 19.66
C ALA A 514 -30.68 43.25 18.93
N ASN A 515 -31.52 42.30 18.50
CA ASN A 515 -32.82 42.61 17.88
C ASN A 515 -33.97 41.92 18.62
N PRO A 516 -35.22 42.43 18.47
CA PRO A 516 -36.40 41.80 19.05
C PRO A 516 -36.51 40.31 18.69
N ARG A 517 -37.21 39.52 19.51
CA ARG A 517 -37.32 38.06 19.35
C ARG A 517 -38.26 37.66 18.21
N ASN A 518 -39.17 38.55 17.82
CA ASN A 518 -39.99 38.38 16.62
C ASN A 518 -39.23 38.73 15.31
N PHE A 519 -38.04 39.31 15.37
CA PHE A 519 -37.17 39.52 14.21
C PHE A 519 -36.75 38.17 13.64
N ALA A 520 -37.17 37.87 12.41
CA ALA A 520 -36.87 36.58 11.80
C ALA A 520 -35.64 36.64 10.90
N ALA A 521 -34.71 35.73 11.14
CA ALA A 521 -33.39 35.72 10.54
C ALA A 521 -33.03 34.32 10.03
N SER A 522 -32.04 34.26 9.13
CA SER A 522 -31.52 32.97 8.68
C SER A 522 -30.76 32.26 9.80
N VAL A 523 -30.71 30.94 9.76
CA VAL A 523 -29.97 30.12 10.71
C VAL A 523 -28.89 29.35 9.96
N ARG A 524 -27.66 29.44 10.45
CA ARG A 524 -26.52 28.65 10.00
C ARG A 524 -26.02 27.83 11.17
N CYS A 525 -26.33 26.53 11.18
CA CYS A 525 -25.99 25.68 12.33
C CYS A 525 -24.50 25.37 12.40
N ILE A 526 -24.01 25.17 13.62
CA ILE A 526 -22.63 24.83 13.94
C ILE A 526 -22.59 23.47 14.64
N LEU A 527 -21.59 22.64 14.31
CA LEU A 527 -21.40 21.33 14.93
C LEU A 527 -20.97 21.51 16.40
N ASN A 528 -21.59 20.77 17.30
CA ASN A 528 -21.18 20.75 18.70
C ASN A 528 -19.85 20.00 18.86
N GLU A 529 -18.90 20.55 19.61
CA GLU A 529 -17.58 19.93 19.80
C GLU A 529 -17.70 18.52 20.40
N GLY A 530 -17.00 17.55 19.80
CA GLY A 530 -17.03 16.14 20.21
C GLY A 530 -18.21 15.32 19.68
N ALA A 531 -19.09 15.90 18.85
CA ALA A 531 -20.09 15.16 18.09
C ALA A 531 -19.60 14.95 16.65
N ASN A 532 -19.60 13.71 16.15
CA ASN A 532 -19.49 13.47 14.70
C ASN A 532 -20.84 13.77 14.04
N PRO A 533 -20.88 14.30 12.79
CA PRO A 533 -22.11 14.45 12.04
C PRO A 533 -22.70 13.06 11.76
N VAL A 534 -23.53 12.57 12.66
CA VAL A 534 -24.23 11.31 12.47
C VAL A 534 -25.36 11.60 11.48
N SER A 535 -25.35 10.93 10.34
CA SER A 535 -26.57 10.85 9.53
C SER A 535 -27.70 10.41 10.45
N PRO A 536 -28.87 11.08 10.47
CA PRO A 536 -30.00 10.59 11.25
C PRO A 536 -30.23 9.14 10.80
N SER A 537 -30.00 8.21 11.71
CA SER A 537 -30.31 6.81 11.45
C SER A 537 -31.79 6.79 11.13
N ILE A 538 -32.14 6.37 9.91
CA ILE A 538 -33.47 5.83 9.70
C ILE A 538 -33.47 4.56 10.55
N GLU A 539 -33.85 4.67 11.82
CA GLU A 539 -34.24 3.51 12.58
C GLU A 539 -35.38 2.89 11.77
N ALA A 540 -35.08 1.81 11.08
CA ALA A 540 -36.11 0.97 10.52
C ALA A 540 -36.99 0.57 11.70
N LEU A 541 -38.29 0.89 11.62
CA LEU A 541 -39.33 0.36 12.50
C LEU A 541 -39.07 -1.14 12.69
N THR A 542 -38.49 -1.49 13.83
CA THR A 542 -38.08 -2.86 14.13
C THR A 542 -39.07 -3.40 15.14
N ILE A 543 -39.81 -4.43 14.73
CA ILE A 543 -40.63 -5.20 15.65
C ILE A 543 -39.69 -6.22 16.27
N ASP A 544 -39.24 -5.97 17.49
CA ASP A 544 -38.54 -6.97 18.28
C ASP A 544 -39.46 -8.18 18.52
N SER A 545 -38.91 -9.39 18.58
CA SER A 545 -39.71 -10.60 18.80
C SER A 545 -40.41 -10.55 20.17
N GLN A 546 -41.72 -10.30 20.19
CA GLN A 546 -42.52 -10.28 21.41
C GLN A 546 -43.22 -11.62 21.64
N ASN A 547 -43.01 -12.22 22.81
CA ASN A 547 -43.73 -13.41 23.24
C ASN A 547 -45.07 -13.02 23.86
N LEU A 548 -46.13 -13.13 23.06
CA LEU A 548 -47.50 -12.96 23.51
C LEU A 548 -48.06 -14.33 23.91
N SER A 549 -48.57 -14.46 25.15
CA SER A 549 -49.17 -15.70 25.65
C SER A 549 -50.63 -15.49 26.05
N ILE A 550 -51.44 -16.51 25.84
CA ILE A 550 -52.86 -16.57 26.20
C ILE A 550 -53.13 -17.89 26.93
N ALA A 551 -53.97 -17.87 27.96
CA ALA A 551 -54.29 -19.06 28.74
C ALA A 551 -55.21 -20.02 27.96
N GLU A 552 -55.02 -21.33 28.15
CA GLU A 552 -55.96 -22.33 27.63
C GLU A 552 -57.38 -22.07 28.19
N ASN A 553 -58.38 -22.17 27.32
CA ASN A 553 -59.82 -21.85 27.55
C ASN A 553 -60.20 -20.35 27.57
N SER A 554 -59.37 -19.48 26.98
CA SER A 554 -59.78 -18.08 26.76
C SER A 554 -60.96 -17.97 25.79
N ALA A 555 -61.92 -17.09 26.09
CA ALA A 555 -63.13 -16.91 25.30
C ALA A 555 -62.83 -16.35 23.89
N ALA A 556 -63.66 -16.70 22.90
CA ALA A 556 -63.53 -16.18 21.54
C ALA A 556 -63.62 -14.64 21.54
N GLY A 557 -62.59 -13.98 20.99
CA GLY A 557 -62.47 -12.52 20.96
C GLY A 557 -61.60 -11.90 22.06
N THR A 558 -60.94 -12.72 22.90
CA THR A 558 -60.01 -12.20 23.92
C THR A 558 -58.77 -11.59 23.27
N ALA A 559 -58.48 -10.32 23.55
CA ALA A 559 -57.32 -9.61 23.02
C ALA A 559 -56.01 -10.12 23.64
N VAL A 560 -55.03 -10.45 22.79
CA VAL A 560 -53.72 -10.99 23.18
C VAL A 560 -52.66 -9.88 23.08
N GLY A 561 -52.74 -8.90 23.97
CA GLY A 561 -51.80 -7.77 24.04
C GLY A 561 -51.90 -6.75 22.89
N VAL A 562 -51.10 -5.69 22.97
CA VAL A 562 -50.92 -4.67 21.92
C VAL A 562 -49.44 -4.67 21.54
N VAL A 563 -49.13 -4.81 20.26
CA VAL A 563 -47.76 -4.72 19.76
C VAL A 563 -47.33 -3.26 19.85
N SER A 564 -46.33 -2.97 20.67
CA SER A 564 -45.71 -1.64 20.75
C SER A 564 -44.58 -1.54 19.72
N THR A 565 -44.65 -0.53 18.86
CA THR A 565 -43.54 -0.11 17.99
C THR A 565 -42.73 0.97 18.69
N ILE A 566 -41.41 0.97 18.52
CA ILE A 566 -40.55 2.14 18.78
C ILE A 566 -40.17 2.70 17.42
#